data_AF-A0A381WZN9-F1
#
_entry.id   AF-A0A381WZN9-F1
#
_cell.length_a   1.000
_cell.length_b   1.000
_cell.length_c   1.000
_cell.angle_alpha   90.00
_cell.angle_beta   90.00
_cell.angle_gamma   90.00
#
_symmetry.space_group_name_H-M   'P 1'
#
loop_
_entity.id
_entity.type
_entity.pdbx_description
1 polymer ?
#
loop_
_entity_poly.entity_id
_entity_poly.type
_entity_poly.pdbx_seq_one_letter_code
_entity_poly.pdbx_strand_id
1 'polypeptide(L)'
;MKIISITLLWLSISFCQTTKQSSGALNPNIGMSAGTYANAGTDKLEVDGFFEIQFINGLYGDVWFSNLDMDSETSLEFNSSLGWMKKVAPDLTLAGGISNNTELNGERLNEFFIGGNISLFTGLAFFGINDTPSNFIGIFDLNFGPLKNIPVDLSMMSVSDEAGSDLFFMLKKTMTKNFIAGYTFSR
;
A
#
# COMPACT_ATOMS: atom_id res chain seq x y z
N MET A 1 26.65 3.64 3.32
CA MET A 1 25.77 3.02 2.30
C MET A 1 24.40 2.99 2.92
N LYS A 2 23.44 3.72 2.34
CA LYS A 2 22.07 3.76 2.84
C LYS A 2 21.46 2.41 2.52
N ILE A 3 21.37 1.55 3.52
CA ILE A 3 20.52 0.38 3.46
C ILE A 3 19.13 0.98 3.59
N ILE A 4 18.42 1.10 2.48
CA ILE A 4 16.99 1.36 2.51
C ILE A 4 16.43 0.12 3.17
N SER A 5 16.03 0.23 4.44
CA SER A 5 15.21 -0.81 5.03
C SER A 5 13.95 -0.89 4.16
N ILE A 6 13.78 -2.04 3.51
CA ILE A 6 12.61 -2.39 2.69
C ILE A 6 11.46 -2.64 3.66
N THR A 7 11.09 -1.64 4.46
CA THR A 7 9.97 -1.78 5.38
C THR A 7 8.72 -1.33 4.65
N LEU A 8 8.12 -2.31 3.97
CA LEU A 8 6.67 -2.46 3.88
C LEU A 8 5.92 -1.20 3.45
N LEU A 9 6.19 -0.82 2.20
CA LEU A 9 5.38 0.08 1.39
C LEU A 9 4.08 -0.65 0.99
N TRP A 10 3.28 -1.08 1.98
CA TRP A 10 1.97 -1.67 1.75
C TRP A 10 1.10 -0.62 1.07
N LEU A 11 0.59 -0.94 -0.10
CA LEU A 11 -0.03 0.06 -0.93
C LEU A 11 -1.47 0.36 -0.50
N SER A 12 -1.74 1.66 -0.45
CA SER A 12 -3.01 2.39 -0.65
C SER A 12 -3.74 2.05 -1.96
N ILE A 13 -3.59 0.81 -2.46
CA ILE A 13 -4.23 0.30 -3.67
C ILE A 13 -5.13 -0.89 -3.35
N SER A 14 -5.35 -1.17 -2.06
CA SER A 14 -6.41 -2.08 -1.61
C SER A 14 -7.80 -1.76 -2.19
N PHE A 15 -8.01 -0.53 -2.69
CA PHE A 15 -9.26 -0.03 -3.27
C PHE A 15 -9.38 -0.09 -4.80
N CYS A 16 -8.33 -0.47 -5.53
CA CYS A 16 -8.39 -0.47 -7.01
C CYS A 16 -9.22 -1.62 -7.62
N GLN A 17 -9.79 -2.49 -6.78
CA GLN A 17 -10.63 -3.61 -7.23
C GLN A 17 -12.13 -3.39 -7.00
N THR A 18 -12.57 -2.34 -6.29
CA THR A 18 -14.00 -2.07 -6.14
C THR A 18 -14.35 -0.58 -6.27
N THR A 19 -15.26 -0.30 -7.21
CA THR A 19 -15.86 1.02 -7.44
C THR A 19 -16.57 1.58 -6.21
N LYS A 20 -16.33 2.88 -5.91
CA LYS A 20 -17.09 3.77 -5.01
C LYS A 20 -17.43 3.18 -3.64
N GLN A 21 -16.62 3.48 -2.64
CA GLN A 21 -17.03 3.36 -1.24
C GLN A 21 -17.29 4.75 -0.65
N SER A 22 -18.57 5.15 -0.58
CA SER A 22 -18.97 6.28 0.26
C SER A 22 -18.90 5.83 1.72
N SER A 23 -18.07 6.46 2.55
CA SER A 23 -18.24 6.33 3.99
C SER A 23 -19.56 7.03 4.35
N GLY A 24 -20.53 6.31 4.92
CA GLY A 24 -21.88 6.82 5.16
C GLY A 24 -21.98 8.02 6.12
N ALA A 25 -20.85 8.58 6.57
CA ALA A 25 -20.76 9.76 7.43
C ALA A 25 -20.31 11.03 6.69
N LEU A 26 -19.83 10.93 5.45
CA LEU A 26 -19.27 12.06 4.68
C LEU A 26 -19.81 12.10 3.24
N ASN A 27 -19.54 13.21 2.56
CA ASN A 27 -20.00 13.53 1.20
C ASN A 27 -19.81 12.31 0.27
N PRO A 28 -20.80 11.93 -0.57
CA PRO A 28 -20.70 10.79 -1.49
C PRO A 28 -19.56 10.91 -2.51
N ASN A 29 -18.95 12.09 -2.64
CA ASN A 29 -17.79 12.36 -3.47
C ASN A 29 -16.44 12.07 -2.80
N ILE A 30 -16.43 11.59 -1.55
CA ILE A 30 -15.23 11.29 -0.76
C ILE A 30 -15.31 9.83 -0.30
N GLY A 31 -14.33 9.04 -0.70
CA GLY A 31 -14.04 7.71 -0.16
C GLY A 31 -12.98 7.79 0.93
N MET A 32 -13.14 6.96 1.96
CA MET A 32 -12.18 6.86 3.05
C MET A 32 -12.06 5.42 3.51
N SER A 33 -10.86 5.09 3.96
CA SER A 33 -10.54 3.80 4.52
C SER A 33 -9.39 3.91 5.50
N ALA A 34 -9.36 2.99 6.43
CA ALA A 34 -8.23 2.81 7.32
C ALA A 34 -8.04 1.32 7.54
N GLY A 35 -6.88 0.92 8.00
CA GLY A 35 -6.69 -0.48 8.35
C GLY A 35 -5.39 -0.75 9.04
N THR A 36 -5.26 -2.01 9.45
CA THR A 36 -4.09 -2.52 10.14
C THR A 36 -3.74 -3.90 9.60
N TYR A 37 -2.45 -4.16 9.44
CA TYR A 37 -1.89 -5.43 9.03
C TYR A 37 -1.01 -5.96 10.14
N ALA A 38 -1.22 -7.22 10.53
CA ALA A 38 -0.24 -7.95 11.32
C ALA A 38 0.70 -8.67 10.35
N ASN A 39 2.01 -8.47 10.48
CA ASN A 39 3.04 -9.15 9.69
C ASN A 39 3.76 -10.15 10.60
N ALA A 40 3.74 -11.43 10.24
CA ALA A 40 4.59 -12.42 10.90
C ALA A 40 5.63 -12.94 9.92
N GLY A 41 6.83 -12.37 10.04
CA GLY A 41 8.03 -12.82 9.35
C GLY A 41 8.84 -13.82 10.18
N THR A 42 10.09 -14.03 9.79
CA THR A 42 10.97 -15.03 10.40
C THR A 42 11.39 -14.69 11.84
N ASP A 43 11.37 -13.40 12.21
CA ASP A 43 12.00 -12.95 13.45
C ASP A 43 11.09 -12.22 14.47
N LYS A 44 9.89 -11.71 14.14
CA LYS A 44 8.89 -11.12 15.09
C LYS A 44 7.53 -10.78 14.43
N LEU A 45 6.56 -10.33 15.25
CA LEU A 45 5.21 -9.95 14.84
C LEU A 45 5.07 -8.42 14.77
N GLU A 46 5.12 -7.84 13.59
CA GLU A 46 4.94 -6.41 13.39
C GLU A 46 3.47 -6.04 13.17
N VAL A 47 3.14 -4.79 13.51
CA VAL A 47 1.84 -4.20 13.17
C VAL A 47 2.07 -2.95 12.34
N ASP A 48 1.44 -2.93 11.18
CA ASP A 48 1.39 -1.77 10.29
C ASP A 48 -0.03 -1.27 10.20
N GLY A 49 -0.20 -0.04 9.75
CA GLY A 49 -1.51 0.46 9.42
C GLY A 49 -1.49 1.70 8.57
N PHE A 50 -2.69 2.09 8.18
CA PHE A 50 -2.88 3.12 7.19
C PHE A 50 -4.19 3.87 7.34
N PHE A 51 -4.21 5.03 6.72
CA PHE A 51 -5.39 5.83 6.49
C PHE A 51 -5.31 6.43 5.08
N GLU A 52 -6.41 6.37 4.34
CA GLU A 52 -6.51 6.87 2.98
C GLU A 52 -7.80 7.67 2.78
N ILE A 53 -7.69 8.71 1.97
CA ILE A 53 -8.80 9.51 1.46
C ILE A 53 -8.71 9.62 -0.07
N GLN A 54 -9.84 9.41 -0.74
CA GLN A 54 -9.97 9.53 -2.19
C GLN A 54 -11.15 10.43 -2.56
N PHE A 55 -10.94 11.33 -3.51
CA PHE A 55 -11.97 12.24 -4.03
C PHE A 55 -12.48 11.76 -5.40
N ILE A 56 -13.72 12.12 -5.74
CA ILE A 56 -14.37 11.73 -7.01
C ILE A 56 -13.63 12.23 -8.26
N ASN A 57 -12.84 13.30 -8.13
CA ASN A 57 -12.02 13.84 -9.22
C ASN A 57 -10.70 13.07 -9.42
N GLY A 58 -10.49 11.98 -8.67
CA GLY A 58 -9.30 11.14 -8.75
C GLY A 58 -8.15 11.57 -7.84
N LEU A 59 -8.23 12.75 -7.19
CA LEU A 59 -7.25 13.15 -6.19
C LEU A 59 -7.33 12.17 -5.01
N TYR A 60 -6.19 11.75 -4.49
CA TYR A 60 -6.13 10.92 -3.30
C TYR A 60 -4.91 11.28 -2.46
N GLY A 61 -4.97 10.92 -1.18
CA GLY A 61 -3.80 10.93 -0.31
C GLY A 61 -3.92 9.88 0.77
N ASP A 62 -2.78 9.41 1.24
CA ASP A 62 -2.69 8.39 2.26
C ASP A 62 -1.54 8.66 3.23
N VAL A 63 -1.64 8.03 4.39
CA VAL A 63 -0.59 7.94 5.39
C VAL A 63 -0.50 6.49 5.85
N TRP A 64 0.72 5.97 5.91
CA TRP A 64 1.07 4.66 6.43
C TRP A 64 2.00 4.81 7.62
N PHE A 65 1.85 3.89 8.57
CA PHE A 65 2.74 3.73 9.70
C PHE A 65 3.13 2.24 9.79
N SER A 66 4.42 1.98 9.89
CA SER A 66 4.98 0.62 9.90
C SER A 66 5.95 0.44 11.06
N ASN A 67 6.13 -0.80 11.52
CA ASN A 67 6.92 -1.16 12.71
C ASN A 67 6.32 -0.64 14.04
N LEU A 68 5.02 -0.84 14.28
CA LEU A 68 4.44 -0.57 15.60
C LEU A 68 4.79 -1.63 16.65
N ASP A 69 5.34 -2.79 16.26
CA ASP A 69 5.93 -3.73 17.22
C ASP A 69 7.26 -3.16 17.71
N MET A 70 7.32 -2.95 19.02
CA MET A 70 8.28 -2.12 19.72
C MET A 70 9.62 -2.86 19.93
N ASP A 71 10.33 -3.21 18.85
CA ASP A 71 11.77 -3.48 18.97
C ASP A 71 12.51 -2.15 19.10
N SER A 72 13.36 -2.03 20.12
CA SER A 72 14.17 -0.83 20.35
C SER A 72 15.20 -0.57 19.24
N GLU A 73 15.47 -1.59 18.40
CA GLU A 73 16.40 -1.50 17.29
C GLU A 73 15.75 -1.05 15.96
N THR A 74 14.40 -1.08 15.86
CA THR A 74 13.67 -0.66 14.66
C THR A 74 13.05 0.72 14.83
N SER A 75 13.25 1.62 13.86
CA SER A 75 12.51 2.88 13.82
C SER A 75 11.10 2.67 13.30
N LEU A 76 10.14 3.33 13.97
CA LEU A 76 8.80 3.52 13.43
C LEU A 76 8.90 4.40 12.17
N GLU A 77 8.25 3.93 11.11
CA GLU A 77 8.29 4.54 9.78
C GLU A 77 6.96 5.18 9.45
N PHE A 78 7.01 6.31 8.74
CA PHE A 78 5.85 7.05 8.28
C PHE A 78 5.96 7.31 6.79
N ASN A 79 5.06 6.72 6.01
CA ASN A 79 4.90 7.08 4.61
C ASN A 79 3.68 7.99 4.46
N SER A 80 3.77 8.97 3.57
CA SER A 80 2.62 9.76 3.16
C SER A 80 2.66 9.98 1.66
N SER A 81 1.50 9.92 1.02
CA SER A 81 1.40 10.10 -0.43
C SER A 81 0.28 11.07 -0.79
N LEU A 82 0.48 11.76 -1.91
CA LEU A 82 -0.53 12.59 -2.56
C LEU A 82 -0.43 12.38 -4.06
N GLY A 83 -1.54 12.02 -4.70
CA GLY A 83 -1.52 11.73 -6.13
C GLY A 83 -2.88 11.86 -6.80
N TRP A 84 -2.87 11.57 -8.09
CA TRP A 84 -4.06 11.49 -8.91
C TRP A 84 -4.19 10.11 -9.53
N MET A 85 -5.42 9.61 -9.56
CA MET A 85 -5.81 8.40 -10.24
C MET A 85 -6.81 8.70 -11.35
N LYS A 86 -6.70 7.99 -12.47
CA LYS A 86 -7.63 8.10 -13.59
C LYS A 86 -7.89 6.74 -14.21
N LYS A 87 -9.16 6.35 -14.25
CA LYS A 87 -9.62 5.22 -15.06
C LYS A 87 -9.56 5.61 -16.54
N VAL A 88 -8.75 4.89 -17.31
CA VAL A 88 -8.53 5.15 -18.75
C VAL A 88 -9.20 4.09 -19.63
N ALA A 89 -9.46 2.89 -19.10
CA ALA A 89 -10.22 1.83 -19.77
C ALA A 89 -11.00 0.99 -18.72
N PRO A 90 -11.92 0.07 -19.12
CA PRO A 90 -12.75 -0.71 -18.20
C PRO A 90 -12.01 -1.39 -17.05
N ASP A 91 -10.77 -1.84 -17.27
CA ASP A 91 -9.94 -2.53 -16.27
C ASP A 91 -8.55 -1.88 -16.12
N LEU A 92 -8.38 -0.65 -16.59
CA LEU A 92 -7.10 0.07 -16.54
C LEU A 92 -7.26 1.40 -15.81
N THR A 93 -6.57 1.53 -14.69
CA THR A 93 -6.40 2.79 -13.97
C THR A 93 -4.93 3.15 -14.00
N LEU A 94 -4.63 4.43 -14.24
CA LEU A 94 -3.28 4.98 -14.07
C LEU A 94 -3.26 5.90 -12.86
N ALA A 95 -2.15 5.91 -12.17
CA ALA A 95 -1.89 6.70 -10.97
C ALA A 95 -0.51 7.36 -11.06
N GLY A 96 -0.39 8.51 -10.43
CA GLY A 96 0.91 9.13 -10.20
C GLY A 96 0.82 10.25 -9.19
N GLY A 97 1.94 10.57 -8.55
CA GLY A 97 1.98 11.54 -7.48
C GLY A 97 3.34 11.64 -6.83
N ILE A 98 3.33 12.17 -5.61
CA ILE A 98 4.50 12.32 -4.75
C ILE A 98 4.30 11.53 -3.47
N SER A 99 5.37 10.92 -2.98
CA SER A 99 5.41 10.26 -1.68
C SER A 99 6.57 10.79 -0.85
N ASN A 100 6.40 10.72 0.46
CA ASN A 100 7.44 11.00 1.43
C ASN A 100 7.48 9.83 2.41
N ASN A 101 8.63 9.16 2.48
CA ASN A 101 8.94 8.24 3.56
C ASN A 101 9.81 8.97 4.59
N THR A 102 9.37 9.01 5.84
CA THR A 102 10.11 9.56 6.98
C THR A 102 10.26 8.48 8.03
N GLU A 103 11.50 8.15 8.34
CA GLU A 103 11.83 7.38 9.53
C GLU A 103 11.96 8.33 10.73
N LEU A 104 11.53 7.90 11.92
CA LEU A 104 11.68 8.70 13.15
C LEU A 104 13.13 9.06 13.49
N ASN A 105 14.09 8.30 12.96
CA ASN A 105 15.53 8.56 13.12
C ASN A 105 16.09 9.61 12.15
N GLY A 106 15.22 10.25 11.35
CA GLY A 106 15.54 11.46 10.58
C GLY A 106 15.87 11.23 9.11
N GLU A 107 15.86 9.99 8.64
CA GLU A 107 15.95 9.71 7.21
C GLU A 107 14.63 10.10 6.53
N ARG A 108 14.76 10.86 5.44
CA ARG A 108 13.63 11.29 4.62
C ARG A 108 13.90 10.97 3.16
N LEU A 109 13.00 10.24 2.55
CA LEU A 109 13.00 9.93 1.14
C LEU A 109 11.79 10.61 0.51
N ASN A 110 12.05 11.51 -0.45
CA ASN A 110 11.00 12.12 -1.25
C ASN A 110 11.04 11.47 -2.62
N GLU A 111 9.90 11.00 -3.10
CA GLU A 111 9.82 10.25 -4.35
C GLU A 111 8.68 10.80 -5.20
N PHE A 112 8.82 10.67 -6.52
CA PHE A 112 7.67 10.64 -7.40
C PHE A 112 7.30 9.19 -7.67
N PHE A 113 6.01 8.89 -7.76
CA PHE A 113 5.56 7.57 -8.14
C PHE A 113 4.67 7.63 -9.38
N ILE A 114 4.72 6.56 -10.16
CA ILE A 114 3.82 6.30 -11.27
C ILE A 114 3.41 4.83 -11.26
N GLY A 115 2.23 4.55 -11.77
CA GLY A 115 1.81 3.18 -12.03
C GLY A 115 0.31 3.10 -12.19
N GLY A 116 -0.30 2.05 -11.66
CA GLY A 116 -1.70 1.79 -11.85
C GLY A 116 -2.05 0.31 -11.78
N ASN A 117 -3.25 -0.03 -12.21
CA ASN A 117 -3.71 -1.40 -12.26
C ASN A 117 -4.23 -1.76 -13.65
N ILE A 118 -4.00 -3.00 -14.05
CA ILE A 118 -4.62 -3.65 -15.19
C ILE A 118 -5.22 -4.98 -14.75
N SER A 119 -6.55 -5.08 -14.75
CA SER A 119 -7.27 -6.27 -14.30
C SER A 119 -6.79 -6.72 -12.90
N LEU A 120 -6.19 -7.91 -12.79
CA LEU A 120 -5.70 -8.52 -11.56
C LEU A 120 -4.32 -8.00 -11.11
N PHE A 121 -3.62 -7.21 -11.93
CA PHE A 121 -2.27 -6.76 -11.64
C PHE A 121 -2.25 -5.27 -11.31
N THR A 122 -1.52 -4.92 -10.26
CA THR A 122 -1.15 -3.54 -9.91
C THR A 122 0.36 -3.42 -9.98
N GLY A 123 0.85 -2.34 -10.57
CA GLY A 123 2.27 -2.01 -10.59
C GLY A 123 2.48 -0.56 -10.18
N LEU A 124 3.51 -0.30 -9.37
CA LEU A 124 3.99 1.02 -9.05
C LEU A 124 5.52 1.06 -9.15
N ALA A 125 6.01 2.19 -9.61
CA ALA A 125 7.42 2.54 -9.60
C ALA A 125 7.58 3.86 -8.85
N PHE A 126 8.46 3.85 -7.87
CA PHE A 126 8.86 4.99 -7.05
C PHE A 126 10.27 5.39 -7.46
N PHE A 127 10.47 6.68 -7.64
CA PHE A 127 11.73 7.24 -8.09
C PHE A 127 12.14 8.32 -7.11
N GLY A 128 13.24 8.05 -6.42
CA GLY A 128 13.85 8.98 -5.50
C GLY A 128 14.25 10.31 -6.15
N ILE A 129 14.02 11.41 -5.45
CA ILE A 129 14.50 12.75 -5.82
C ILE A 129 15.93 12.92 -5.28
N ASN A 130 16.84 13.47 -6.10
CA ASN A 130 18.27 13.69 -5.80
C ASN A 130 19.11 12.40 -5.63
N ASP A 131 19.25 11.62 -6.71
CA ASP A 131 20.08 10.40 -6.76
C ASP A 131 19.73 9.36 -5.69
N THR A 132 18.44 9.29 -5.32
CA THR A 132 17.95 8.25 -4.42
C THR A 132 17.43 7.04 -5.21
N PRO A 133 17.56 5.82 -4.67
CA PRO A 133 17.20 4.58 -5.36
C PRO A 133 15.75 4.55 -5.83
N SER A 134 15.49 3.72 -6.85
CA SER A 134 14.13 3.46 -7.33
C SER A 134 13.60 2.17 -6.73
N ASN A 135 12.32 2.18 -6.35
CA ASN A 135 11.63 1.03 -5.77
C ASN A 135 10.45 0.63 -6.67
N PHE A 136 10.20 -0.66 -6.80
CA PHE A 136 9.10 -1.20 -7.60
C PHE A 136 8.20 -2.07 -6.74
N ILE A 137 6.90 -1.96 -6.97
CA ILE A 137 5.92 -2.78 -6.30
C ILE A 137 4.99 -3.40 -7.32
N GLY A 138 4.81 -4.71 -7.22
CA GLY A 138 3.81 -5.46 -7.96
C GLY A 138 2.82 -6.10 -7.01
N ILE A 139 1.53 -6.02 -7.29
CA ILE A 139 0.49 -6.77 -6.57
C ILE A 139 -0.32 -7.58 -7.58
N PHE A 140 -0.53 -8.84 -7.27
CA PHE A 140 -1.39 -9.74 -8.02
C PHE A 140 -2.59 -10.15 -7.16
N ASP A 141 -3.78 -9.85 -7.65
CA ASP A 141 -5.06 -10.24 -7.07
C ASP A 141 -5.32 -11.73 -7.25
N LEU A 142 -5.53 -12.44 -6.15
CA LEU A 142 -5.81 -13.87 -6.17
C LEU A 142 -7.32 -14.18 -6.09
N ASN A 143 -8.20 -13.18 -6.01
CA ASN A 143 -9.64 -13.34 -5.79
C ASN A 143 -10.42 -13.72 -7.08
N PHE A 144 -9.92 -14.69 -7.84
CA PHE A 144 -10.52 -15.18 -9.06
C PHE A 144 -10.75 -16.70 -9.03
N GLY A 145 -11.56 -17.21 -9.96
CA GLY A 145 -11.82 -18.65 -10.07
C GLY A 145 -12.41 -19.25 -8.79
N PRO A 146 -11.86 -20.34 -8.23
CA PRO A 146 -12.31 -20.93 -6.97
C PRO A 146 -12.06 -20.04 -5.74
N LEU A 147 -11.02 -19.20 -5.77
CA LEU A 147 -10.59 -18.39 -4.63
C LEU A 147 -11.54 -17.22 -4.34
N LYS A 148 -12.30 -16.75 -5.34
CA LYS A 148 -13.29 -15.65 -5.18
C LYS A 148 -14.38 -15.92 -4.13
N ASN A 149 -14.58 -17.18 -3.74
CA ASN A 149 -15.62 -17.57 -2.78
C ASN A 149 -15.10 -17.62 -1.33
N ILE A 150 -13.80 -17.37 -1.13
CA ILE A 150 -13.21 -17.31 0.20
C ILE A 150 -13.65 -16.00 0.87
N PRO A 151 -14.05 -15.99 2.15
CA PRO A 151 -14.59 -14.81 2.82
C PRO A 151 -13.51 -13.80 3.27
N VAL A 152 -12.36 -13.82 2.61
CA VAL A 152 -11.22 -12.89 2.77
C VAL A 152 -10.59 -12.64 1.40
N ASP A 153 -10.07 -11.44 1.19
CA ASP A 153 -9.37 -11.08 -0.03
C ASP A 153 -7.92 -11.58 0.05
N LEU A 154 -7.48 -12.25 -1.02
CA LEU A 154 -6.14 -12.81 -1.16
C LEU A 154 -5.32 -12.07 -2.21
N SER A 155 -4.03 -11.86 -1.94
CA SER A 155 -3.12 -11.25 -2.92
C SER A 155 -1.67 -11.66 -2.69
N MET A 156 -0.88 -11.58 -3.75
CA MET A 156 0.57 -11.72 -3.70
C MET A 156 1.19 -10.37 -4.05
N MET A 157 2.16 -9.92 -3.26
CA MET A 157 2.84 -8.65 -3.46
C MET A 157 4.35 -8.89 -3.54
N SER A 158 5.02 -8.17 -4.44
CA SER A 158 6.47 -8.15 -4.51
C SER A 158 6.96 -6.70 -4.43
N VAL A 159 8.00 -6.50 -3.65
CA VAL A 159 8.72 -5.22 -3.54
C VAL A 159 10.14 -5.48 -4.02
N SER A 160 10.66 -4.62 -4.89
CA SER A 160 12.00 -4.75 -5.46
C SER A 160 12.72 -3.42 -5.41
N ASP A 161 14.00 -3.45 -5.04
CA ASP A 161 14.89 -2.31 -5.01
C ASP A 161 16.28 -2.69 -5.57
N GLU A 162 17.31 -1.88 -5.30
CA GLU A 162 18.68 -2.18 -5.71
C GLU A 162 19.31 -3.36 -4.95
N ALA A 163 18.82 -3.69 -3.75
CA ALA A 163 19.36 -4.73 -2.89
C ALA A 163 18.76 -6.11 -3.18
N GLY A 164 17.51 -6.17 -3.65
CA GLY A 164 16.87 -7.44 -3.97
C GLY A 164 15.37 -7.33 -4.23
N SER A 165 14.66 -8.41 -3.91
CA SER A 165 13.21 -8.45 -4.03
C SER A 165 12.62 -9.34 -2.96
N ASP A 166 11.62 -8.82 -2.29
CA ASP A 166 10.84 -9.52 -1.28
C ASP A 166 9.48 -9.92 -1.84
N LEU A 167 8.93 -11.01 -1.31
CA LEU A 167 7.64 -11.56 -1.70
C LEU A 167 6.75 -11.74 -0.48
N PHE A 168 5.52 -11.28 -0.62
CA PHE A 168 4.52 -11.25 0.43
C PHE A 168 3.24 -11.91 -0.02
N PHE A 169 2.61 -12.67 0.87
CA PHE A 169 1.25 -13.15 0.71
C PHE A 169 0.34 -12.44 1.70
N MET A 170 -0.67 -11.74 1.20
CA MET A 170 -1.57 -10.94 2.02
C MET A 170 -2.97 -11.54 2.05
N LEU A 171 -3.55 -11.53 3.24
CA LEU A 171 -4.95 -11.82 3.48
C LEU A 171 -5.57 -10.59 4.12
N LYS A 172 -6.69 -10.11 3.60
CA LYS A 172 -7.38 -8.97 4.21
C LYS A 172 -8.88 -9.17 4.22
N LYS A 173 -9.54 -8.47 5.14
CA LYS A 173 -10.99 -8.41 5.22
C LYS A 173 -11.43 -6.98 5.46
N THR A 174 -12.32 -6.52 4.59
CA THR A 174 -13.02 -5.25 4.82
C THR A 174 -14.13 -5.48 5.85
N MET A 175 -14.01 -4.79 6.97
CA MET A 175 -14.95 -4.79 8.08
C MET A 175 -15.97 -3.65 7.91
N THR A 176 -16.79 -3.42 8.93
CA THR A 176 -17.75 -2.31 8.91
C THR A 176 -17.03 -0.96 8.78
N LYS A 177 -17.68 -0.02 8.07
CA LYS A 177 -17.16 1.36 7.86
C LYS A 177 -15.81 1.43 7.13
N ASN A 178 -15.53 0.48 6.23
CA ASN A 178 -14.31 0.44 5.42
C ASN A 178 -13.01 0.33 6.24
N PHE A 179 -13.10 -0.20 7.46
CA PHE A 179 -11.91 -0.59 8.20
C PHE A 179 -11.38 -1.92 7.67
N ILE A 180 -10.10 -2.01 7.35
CA ILE A 180 -9.48 -3.21 6.83
C ILE A 180 -8.63 -3.85 7.93
N ALA A 181 -8.88 -5.13 8.19
CA ALA A 181 -8.01 -5.96 9.00
C ALA A 181 -7.29 -6.95 8.09
N GLY A 182 -5.96 -6.98 8.15
CA GLY A 182 -5.15 -7.85 7.31
C GLY A 182 -4.06 -8.59 8.06
N TYR A 183 -3.54 -9.59 7.39
CA TYR A 183 -2.40 -10.37 7.80
C TYR A 183 -1.47 -10.57 6.62
N THR A 184 -0.19 -10.41 6.85
CA THR A 184 0.83 -10.67 5.85
C THR A 184 1.77 -11.78 6.30
N PHE A 185 1.99 -12.72 5.40
CA PHE A 185 3.11 -13.65 5.44
C PHE A 185 4.27 -13.10 4.60
N SER A 186 5.41 -12.88 5.23
CA SER A 186 6.69 -12.53 4.62
C SER A 186 7.69 -13.67 4.86
N ARG A 187 8.61 -13.91 3.92
CA ARG A 187 9.71 -14.85 4.09
C ARG A 187 10.98 -14.33 3.45
#